data_AF-D7MWN2-F1
#
_entry.id   AF-D7MWN2-F1
#
_cell.length_a   1.000
_cell.length_b   1.000
_cell.length_c   1.000
_cell.angle_alpha   90.00
_cell.angle_beta   90.00
_cell.angle_gamma   90.00
#
_symmetry.space_group_name_H-M   'P 1'
#
loop_
_entity.id
_entity.type
_entity.pdbx_description
1 polymer ?
#
loop_
_entity_poly.entity_id
_entity_poly.type
_entity_poly.pdbx_seq_one_letter_code
_entity_poly.pdbx_strand_id
1 'polypeptide(L)'
;MGNGNSREAKESRRSKLRQKLQKFRIHRRHLRCSRNSAGMVIQRAVSAEDFSGIALLTLIGADMKFKDKWLACVSFGEQTFRTEISDTTEKPIWNSEKKLLLEKNGPSLARVSVFETNRLSRNKIIGYCELDIFDFAVQEPESACKSFDLLDPTASNVVGTIFLSCAIEDPVETERRFAKRILSIVVIDRKSKRLVEELIDSKIVLSMRAIYQSKIGLRLMDQGAKEILQRLSEKQGKKMSSVESAQKIPRFLEFFKAWKDQINMAEVKYPLQHFKTFNEFFIRELKPGARPIACMKGDDVAVCAADCRLMAFQSVEDSTRFWIKGKKFSIRGLLGKSTVNTNAFLDGSLVIFRLAPQDYHRFHVPVSGVIEKFVDLSGSLYTVNPIAVNSKYCNVFTENKRTVAIISTAEFGKVAFVAIGATMVGSINFERKEGEHVKKGDELGYFSFGGSTVICVFEKDSIRIDEDLLVNSGRSLETLVSVGMQLGVSTRTFARSTLT
;
A
#
# COMPACT_ATOMS: atom_id res chain seq x y z
N MET A 1 68.14 11.77 -25.51
CA MET A 1 67.88 10.33 -25.69
C MET A 1 67.01 9.91 -24.51
N GLY A 2 65.79 9.38 -24.58
CA GLY A 2 64.85 9.01 -25.63
C GLY A 2 63.62 8.45 -24.90
N ASN A 3 62.42 8.87 -25.30
CA ASN A 3 61.11 8.39 -24.82
C ASN A 3 60.92 6.88 -25.02
N GLY A 4 60.04 6.23 -24.24
CA GLY A 4 59.38 5.00 -24.72
C GLY A 4 58.62 4.15 -23.69
N ASN A 5 57.30 4.04 -23.91
CA ASN A 5 56.39 2.94 -23.54
C ASN A 5 55.92 2.75 -22.09
N SER A 6 54.88 3.52 -21.73
CA SER A 6 53.85 3.13 -20.76
C SER A 6 52.43 3.02 -21.37
N ARG A 7 52.33 2.77 -22.69
CA ARG A 7 51.05 2.68 -23.43
C ARG A 7 50.56 1.27 -23.78
N GLU A 8 51.35 0.21 -23.66
CA GLU A 8 50.92 -1.14 -24.13
C GLU A 8 50.09 -1.97 -23.14
N ALA A 9 50.01 -1.61 -21.85
CA ALA A 9 49.24 -2.40 -20.88
C ALA A 9 47.75 -2.03 -20.76
N LYS A 10 47.26 -0.98 -21.46
CA LYS A 10 45.88 -0.46 -21.35
C LYS A 10 44.96 -0.75 -22.55
N GLU A 11 45.47 -1.28 -23.66
CA GLU A 11 44.67 -1.54 -24.87
C GLU A 11 43.98 -2.91 -24.91
N SER A 12 44.44 -3.89 -24.13
CA SER A 12 43.88 -5.26 -24.14
C SER A 12 42.51 -5.41 -23.45
N ARG A 13 42.12 -4.49 -22.56
CA ARG A 13 40.82 -4.53 -21.85
C ARG A 13 39.70 -3.71 -22.49
N ARG A 14 40.01 -2.74 -23.36
CA ARG A 14 39.00 -1.93 -24.08
C ARG A 14 38.53 -2.56 -25.40
N SER A 15 39.31 -3.45 -26.02
CA SER A 15 38.90 -4.17 -27.24
C SER A 15 37.90 -5.30 -26.98
N LYS A 16 37.97 -5.98 -25.82
CA LYS A 16 37.04 -7.06 -25.43
C LYS A 16 35.65 -6.57 -24.98
N LEU A 17 35.49 -5.28 -24.66
CA LEU A 17 34.20 -4.71 -24.27
C LEU A 17 33.42 -4.11 -25.47
N ARG A 18 34.10 -3.79 -26.58
CA ARG A 18 33.48 -3.24 -27.80
C ARG A 18 32.82 -4.30 -28.70
N GLN A 19 33.22 -5.58 -28.61
CA GLN A 19 32.56 -6.68 -29.34
C GLN A 19 31.27 -7.19 -28.67
N LYS A 20 30.99 -6.85 -27.41
CA LYS A 20 29.76 -7.26 -26.71
C LYS A 20 28.60 -6.25 -26.79
N LEU A 21 28.81 -5.08 -27.38
CA LEU A 21 27.81 -3.99 -27.46
C LEU A 21 27.34 -3.65 -28.89
N GLN A 22 27.61 -4.53 -29.86
CA GLN A 22 27.27 -4.31 -31.27
C GLN A 22 26.20 -5.27 -31.84
N LYS A 23 25.40 -5.93 -30.99
CA LYS A 23 24.31 -6.82 -31.44
C LYS A 23 22.89 -6.43 -30.99
N PHE A 24 22.69 -5.27 -30.37
CA PHE A 24 21.35 -4.81 -29.99
C PHE A 24 21.08 -3.38 -30.45
N ARG A 25 20.81 -3.23 -31.74
CA ARG A 25 20.02 -2.13 -32.29
C ARG A 25 19.50 -2.50 -33.67
N ILE A 26 18.24 -2.10 -33.94
CA ILE A 26 17.47 -2.19 -35.22
C ILE A 26 16.66 -3.51 -35.29
N HIS A 27 15.33 -3.59 -35.43
CA HIS A 27 14.26 -2.61 -35.71
C HIS A 27 12.90 -3.20 -35.27
N ARG A 28 11.96 -2.36 -34.82
CA ARG A 28 10.51 -2.64 -34.87
C ARG A 28 10.02 -2.36 -36.31
N ARG A 29 9.25 -3.26 -36.92
CA ARG A 29 8.06 -2.94 -37.75
C ARG A 29 7.27 -4.20 -38.17
N HIS A 30 5.98 -4.15 -37.86
CA HIS A 30 4.77 -4.70 -38.51
C HIS A 30 4.64 -6.17 -38.97
N LEU A 31 3.61 -6.80 -38.37
CA LEU A 31 2.53 -7.60 -38.97
C LEU A 31 2.88 -8.64 -40.06
N ARG A 32 2.87 -9.92 -39.69
CA ARG A 32 2.09 -10.98 -40.38
C ARG A 32 2.14 -12.31 -39.62
N CYS A 33 0.99 -12.98 -39.59
CA CYS A 33 0.75 -14.32 -39.08
C CYS A 33 1.60 -15.35 -39.85
N SER A 34 2.48 -16.10 -39.17
CA SER A 34 2.94 -17.43 -39.61
C SER A 34 3.72 -18.17 -38.50
N ARG A 35 3.59 -19.50 -38.54
CA ARG A 35 4.07 -20.54 -37.64
C ARG A 35 5.59 -20.54 -37.40
N ASN A 36 5.95 -21.14 -36.26
CA ASN A 36 7.25 -21.65 -35.84
C ASN A 36 8.36 -20.64 -35.48
N SER A 37 8.57 -20.46 -34.18
CA SER A 37 9.93 -20.55 -33.61
C SER A 37 9.83 -20.98 -32.15
N ALA A 38 10.44 -22.12 -31.86
CA ALA A 38 10.60 -22.70 -30.54
C ALA A 38 11.36 -21.71 -29.64
N GLY A 39 10.69 -21.22 -28.59
CA GLY A 39 11.33 -20.53 -27.49
C GLY A 39 12.01 -21.54 -26.58
N MET A 40 13.30 -21.30 -26.30
CA MET A 40 14.13 -22.10 -25.41
C MET A 40 13.44 -22.38 -24.06
N VAL A 41 12.99 -23.63 -23.90
CA VAL A 41 12.64 -24.23 -22.62
C VAL A 41 13.95 -24.44 -21.86
N ILE A 42 14.17 -23.69 -20.78
CA ILE A 42 15.18 -24.07 -19.79
C ILE A 42 14.59 -25.23 -19.00
N GLN A 43 14.76 -26.43 -19.53
CA GLN A 43 14.51 -27.68 -18.82
C GLN A 43 15.66 -27.85 -17.83
N ARG A 44 15.53 -27.27 -16.64
CA ARG A 44 16.23 -27.82 -15.47
C ARG A 44 15.38 -29.00 -15.01
N ALA A 45 15.82 -30.20 -15.33
CA ALA A 45 15.28 -31.41 -14.72
C ALA A 45 15.52 -31.33 -13.22
N VAL A 46 14.53 -30.84 -12.48
CA VAL A 46 14.44 -31.00 -11.03
C VAL A 46 13.85 -32.38 -10.83
N SER A 47 14.56 -33.28 -10.15
CA SER A 47 14.02 -34.57 -9.74
C SER A 47 12.84 -34.35 -8.79
N ALA A 48 11.80 -35.20 -8.89
CA ALA A 48 10.63 -35.16 -8.00
C ALA A 48 11.02 -35.16 -6.52
N GLU A 49 12.12 -35.84 -6.19
CA GLU A 49 12.66 -36.00 -4.82
C GLU A 49 13.30 -34.72 -4.24
N ASP A 50 13.54 -33.68 -5.04
CA ASP A 50 14.20 -32.44 -4.60
C ASP A 50 13.33 -31.18 -4.74
N PHE A 51 12.09 -31.31 -5.22
CA PHE A 51 11.22 -30.17 -5.44
C PHE A 51 10.42 -29.78 -4.18
N SER A 52 10.43 -28.50 -3.84
CA SER A 52 9.52 -27.89 -2.87
C SER A 52 8.90 -26.64 -3.48
N GLY A 53 7.57 -26.54 -3.49
CA GLY A 53 6.88 -25.43 -4.17
C GLY A 53 5.35 -25.50 -4.06
N ILE A 54 4.66 -24.67 -4.85
CA ILE A 54 3.19 -24.63 -4.88
C ILE A 54 2.71 -25.16 -6.22
N ALA A 55 1.81 -26.15 -6.19
CA ALA A 55 1.08 -26.61 -7.36
C ALA A 55 -0.34 -26.02 -7.36
N LEU A 56 -0.75 -25.46 -8.50
CA LEU A 56 -2.08 -24.92 -8.75
C LEU A 56 -2.91 -25.98 -9.49
N LEU A 57 -3.71 -26.74 -8.74
CA LEU A 57 -4.64 -27.72 -9.30
C LEU A 57 -5.99 -27.05 -9.56
N THR A 58 -6.43 -27.00 -10.80
CA THR A 58 -7.74 -26.46 -11.18
C THR A 58 -8.71 -27.58 -11.52
N LEU A 59 -9.84 -27.61 -10.81
CA LEU A 59 -10.98 -28.47 -11.10
C LEU A 59 -11.88 -27.74 -12.08
N ILE A 60 -11.76 -28.07 -13.37
CA ILE A 60 -12.45 -27.34 -14.45
C ILE A 60 -13.91 -27.76 -14.49
N GLY A 61 -14.18 -29.07 -14.59
CA GLY A 61 -15.52 -29.64 -14.67
C GLY A 61 -15.49 -31.15 -14.76
N ALA A 62 -16.64 -31.79 -14.97
CA ALA A 62 -16.74 -33.23 -15.21
C ALA A 62 -17.88 -33.55 -16.20
N ASP A 63 -17.82 -34.74 -16.81
CA ASP A 63 -18.91 -35.39 -17.54
C ASP A 63 -19.38 -36.61 -16.72
N MET A 64 -20.61 -36.56 -16.23
CA MET A 64 -21.25 -37.57 -15.37
C MET A 64 -22.33 -38.33 -16.13
N LYS A 65 -22.64 -39.55 -15.69
CA LYS A 65 -23.64 -40.42 -16.36
C LYS A 65 -25.11 -40.04 -16.14
N PHE A 66 -25.39 -39.15 -15.20
CA PHE A 66 -26.74 -38.69 -14.87
C PHE A 66 -26.73 -37.26 -14.35
N LYS A 67 -27.91 -36.64 -14.26
CA LYS A 67 -28.07 -35.26 -13.81
C LYS A 67 -28.22 -35.19 -12.30
N ASP A 68 -27.36 -34.43 -11.65
CA ASP A 68 -27.46 -34.11 -10.22
C ASP A 68 -26.70 -32.82 -9.88
N LYS A 69 -26.72 -32.43 -8.60
CA LYS A 69 -25.91 -31.38 -8.02
C LYS A 69 -24.61 -31.97 -7.50
N TRP A 70 -23.51 -31.51 -8.07
CA TRP A 70 -22.20 -32.11 -7.87
C TRP A 70 -21.28 -31.24 -7.03
N LEU A 71 -20.51 -31.90 -6.18
CA LEU A 71 -19.42 -31.31 -5.41
C LEU A 71 -18.15 -32.12 -5.67
N ALA A 72 -17.04 -31.47 -5.98
CA ALA A 72 -15.74 -32.14 -6.05
C ALA A 72 -14.86 -31.76 -4.86
N CYS A 73 -14.14 -32.74 -4.32
CA CYS A 73 -13.15 -32.55 -3.26
C CYS A 73 -11.79 -33.06 -3.69
N VAL A 74 -10.75 -32.31 -3.36
CA VAL A 74 -9.35 -32.72 -3.49
C VAL A 74 -8.83 -33.03 -2.09
N SER A 75 -8.31 -34.24 -1.89
CA SER A 75 -7.58 -34.63 -0.68
C SER A 75 -6.11 -34.81 -1.03
N PHE A 76 -5.22 -34.14 -0.28
CA PHE A 76 -3.78 -34.15 -0.53
C PHE A 76 -3.04 -34.07 0.82
N GLY A 77 -2.47 -35.19 1.26
CA GLY A 77 -2.01 -35.35 2.65
C GLY A 77 -3.15 -35.10 3.63
N GLU A 78 -2.92 -34.19 4.60
CA GLU A 78 -3.93 -33.77 5.58
C GLU A 78 -4.86 -32.65 5.05
N GLN A 79 -4.59 -32.10 3.87
CA GLN A 79 -5.36 -31.00 3.31
C GLN A 79 -6.56 -31.54 2.52
N THR A 80 -7.74 -30.96 2.76
CA THR A 80 -8.93 -31.23 1.97
C THR A 80 -9.52 -29.91 1.47
N PHE A 81 -9.76 -29.83 0.18
CA PHE A 81 -10.37 -28.69 -0.47
C PHE A 81 -11.66 -29.11 -1.19
N ARG A 82 -12.64 -28.21 -1.26
CA ARG A 82 -13.90 -28.46 -1.97
C ARG A 82 -14.22 -27.39 -3.00
N THR A 83 -14.99 -27.75 -4.02
CA THR A 83 -15.60 -26.80 -4.95
C THR A 83 -16.88 -26.20 -4.36
N GLU A 84 -17.48 -25.23 -5.06
CA GLU A 84 -18.89 -24.93 -4.87
C GLU A 84 -19.75 -26.09 -5.40
N ILE A 85 -21.01 -26.16 -4.95
CA ILE A 85 -21.98 -27.15 -5.43
C ILE A 85 -22.53 -26.66 -6.78
N SER A 86 -22.59 -27.53 -7.78
CA SER A 86 -23.16 -27.19 -9.09
C SER A 86 -24.69 -27.12 -9.06
N ASP A 87 -25.27 -26.56 -10.12
CA ASP A 87 -26.67 -26.80 -10.46
C ASP A 87 -26.90 -28.27 -10.85
N THR A 88 -28.18 -28.66 -11.01
CA THR A 88 -28.56 -30.01 -11.45
C THR A 88 -28.19 -30.21 -12.92
N THR A 89 -27.11 -30.93 -13.18
CA THR A 89 -26.55 -31.12 -14.53
C THR A 89 -25.81 -32.45 -14.62
N GLU A 90 -25.59 -32.96 -15.83
CA GLU A 90 -24.66 -34.08 -16.09
C GLU A 90 -23.24 -33.58 -16.40
N LYS A 91 -23.06 -32.26 -16.61
CA LYS A 91 -21.78 -31.64 -16.95
C LYS A 91 -21.44 -30.46 -16.03
N PRO A 92 -21.10 -30.70 -14.75
CA PRO A 92 -20.75 -29.62 -13.84
C PRO A 92 -19.48 -28.90 -14.29
N ILE A 93 -19.48 -27.57 -14.18
CA ILE A 93 -18.30 -26.72 -14.41
C ILE A 93 -18.04 -25.96 -13.11
N TRP A 94 -16.85 -26.11 -12.55
CA TRP A 94 -16.47 -25.47 -11.29
C TRP A 94 -15.43 -24.37 -11.49
N ASN A 95 -14.49 -24.54 -12.43
CA ASN A 95 -13.31 -23.66 -12.59
C ASN A 95 -12.66 -23.27 -11.26
N SER A 96 -12.48 -24.27 -10.38
CA SER A 96 -12.06 -24.05 -9.00
C SER A 96 -10.57 -24.35 -8.84
N GLU A 97 -9.77 -23.32 -8.64
CA GLU A 97 -8.33 -23.43 -8.40
C GLU A 97 -8.04 -23.73 -6.93
N LYS A 98 -7.13 -24.69 -6.68
CA LYS A 98 -6.63 -25.09 -5.36
C LYS A 98 -5.11 -25.06 -5.33
N LYS A 99 -4.55 -24.49 -4.26
CA LYS A 99 -3.10 -24.41 -4.02
C LYS A 99 -2.69 -25.59 -3.14
N LEU A 100 -1.87 -26.48 -3.68
CA LEU A 100 -1.29 -27.62 -2.99
C LEU A 100 0.18 -27.31 -2.68
N LEU A 101 0.59 -27.52 -1.43
CA LEU A 101 1.97 -27.33 -1.01
C LEU A 101 2.76 -28.63 -1.23
N LEU A 102 3.70 -28.61 -2.18
CA LEU A 102 4.61 -29.73 -2.43
C LEU A 102 5.84 -29.58 -1.53
N GLU A 103 6.07 -30.57 -0.67
CA GLU A 103 7.24 -30.63 0.21
C GLU A 103 8.16 -31.77 -0.23
N LYS A 104 9.47 -31.63 0.03
CA LYS A 104 10.49 -32.60 -0.40
C LYS A 104 10.21 -34.05 0.03
N ASN A 105 9.62 -34.23 1.22
CA ASN A 105 9.22 -35.52 1.77
C ASN A 105 7.70 -35.56 2.06
N GLY A 106 6.94 -34.73 1.35
CA GLY A 106 5.50 -34.56 1.55
C GLY A 106 4.65 -35.54 0.76
N PRO A 107 3.32 -35.43 0.86
CA PRO A 107 2.40 -36.16 0.00
C PRO A 107 2.66 -35.81 -1.48
N SER A 108 2.58 -36.79 -2.38
CA SER A 108 2.63 -36.57 -3.85
C SER A 108 1.31 -36.92 -4.55
N LEU A 109 0.55 -37.85 -3.97
CA LEU A 109 -0.73 -38.32 -4.50
C LEU A 109 -1.90 -37.45 -4.00
N ALA A 110 -2.63 -36.84 -4.93
CA ALA A 110 -3.91 -36.23 -4.65
C ALA A 110 -5.05 -37.15 -5.08
N ARG A 111 -6.07 -37.27 -4.22
CA ARG A 111 -7.32 -37.94 -4.55
C ARG A 111 -8.40 -36.92 -4.82
N VAL A 112 -8.97 -36.94 -6.02
CA VAL A 112 -10.11 -36.10 -6.40
C VAL A 112 -11.36 -36.97 -6.36
N SER A 113 -12.33 -36.57 -5.56
CA SER A 113 -13.58 -37.30 -5.36
C SER A 113 -14.77 -36.42 -5.73
N VAL A 114 -15.70 -36.97 -6.51
CA VAL A 114 -16.93 -36.29 -6.94
C VAL A 114 -18.11 -36.89 -6.17
N PHE A 115 -18.88 -36.01 -5.54
CA PHE A 115 -20.00 -36.34 -4.69
C PHE A 115 -21.32 -35.88 -5.30
N GLU A 116 -22.32 -36.76 -5.20
CA GLU A 116 -23.73 -36.43 -5.26
C GLU A 116 -24.11 -35.72 -3.95
N THR A 117 -24.70 -34.53 -4.05
CA THR A 117 -25.07 -33.73 -2.89
C THR A 117 -26.54 -33.95 -2.50
N ASN A 118 -26.77 -34.28 -1.23
CA ASN A 118 -28.12 -34.46 -0.70
C ASN A 118 -28.38 -33.45 0.42
N ARG A 119 -29.59 -32.87 0.46
CA ARG A 119 -29.98 -31.90 1.50
C ARG A 119 -30.35 -32.57 2.83
N LEU A 120 -30.76 -33.84 2.81
CA LEU A 120 -31.37 -34.54 3.95
C LEU A 120 -30.53 -35.73 4.45
N SER A 121 -29.49 -36.13 3.72
CA SER A 121 -28.58 -37.23 4.09
C SER A 121 -27.12 -36.85 3.85
N ARG A 122 -26.19 -37.74 4.23
CA ARG A 122 -24.77 -37.58 3.88
C ARG A 122 -24.60 -37.60 2.36
N ASN A 123 -23.70 -36.74 1.86
CA ASN A 123 -23.28 -36.74 0.46
C ASN A 123 -22.70 -38.10 0.10
N LYS A 124 -23.03 -38.60 -1.09
CA LYS A 124 -22.58 -39.89 -1.58
C LYS A 124 -21.43 -39.67 -2.56
N ILE A 125 -20.31 -40.33 -2.33
CA ILE A 125 -19.22 -40.36 -3.31
C ILE A 125 -19.67 -41.20 -4.51
N ILE A 126 -19.64 -40.60 -5.71
CA ILE A 126 -20.02 -41.28 -6.94
C ILE A 126 -18.79 -41.83 -7.64
N GLY A 127 -17.74 -41.03 -7.75
CA GLY A 127 -16.49 -41.48 -8.36
C GLY A 127 -15.27 -40.73 -7.88
N TYR A 128 -14.11 -41.33 -8.07
CA TYR A 128 -12.83 -40.71 -7.71
C TYR A 128 -11.73 -41.01 -8.73
N CYS A 129 -10.72 -40.17 -8.77
CA CYS A 129 -9.45 -40.46 -9.41
C CYS A 129 -8.30 -40.09 -8.48
N GLU A 130 -7.15 -40.70 -8.70
CA GLU A 130 -5.91 -40.40 -8.00
C GLU A 130 -4.88 -39.94 -9.01
N LEU A 131 -4.13 -38.91 -8.65
CA LEU A 131 -3.10 -38.32 -9.51
C LEU A 131 -1.86 -38.00 -8.69
N ASP A 132 -0.70 -38.35 -9.22
CA ASP A 132 0.55 -37.80 -8.73
C ASP A 132 0.67 -36.35 -9.25
N ILE A 133 0.69 -35.38 -8.34
CA ILE A 133 0.65 -33.97 -8.68
C ILE A 133 1.92 -33.53 -9.43
N PHE A 134 3.07 -34.11 -9.09
CA PHE A 134 4.34 -33.74 -9.72
C PHE A 134 4.38 -34.25 -11.16
N ASP A 135 4.06 -35.53 -11.36
CA ASP A 135 3.99 -36.11 -12.69
C ASP A 135 2.96 -35.39 -13.57
N PHE A 136 1.81 -35.05 -13.00
CA PHE A 136 0.77 -34.33 -13.74
C PHE A 136 1.27 -32.96 -14.22
N ALA A 137 2.01 -32.24 -13.38
CA ALA A 137 2.46 -30.88 -13.67
C ALA A 137 3.68 -30.80 -14.61
N VAL A 138 4.54 -31.82 -14.64
CA VAL A 138 5.78 -31.83 -15.46
C VAL A 138 5.52 -32.30 -16.90
N GLN A 139 4.44 -33.06 -17.12
CA GLN A 139 4.28 -33.81 -18.37
C GLN A 139 3.96 -33.01 -19.63
N GLU A 140 3.51 -31.74 -19.59
CA GLU A 140 3.36 -30.84 -20.78
C GLU A 140 2.80 -29.44 -20.38
N PRO A 141 2.73 -28.39 -21.24
CA PRO A 141 2.79 -26.97 -20.82
C PRO A 141 1.74 -26.57 -19.77
N GLU A 142 2.12 -25.60 -18.91
CA GLU A 142 1.50 -25.08 -17.66
C GLU A 142 -0.01 -24.71 -17.68
N SER A 143 -0.78 -25.14 -18.67
CA SER A 143 -2.22 -24.84 -18.83
C SER A 143 -3.02 -25.88 -19.63
N ALA A 144 -2.43 -27.02 -20.02
CA ALA A 144 -3.16 -28.04 -20.77
C ALA A 144 -4.18 -28.78 -19.88
N CYS A 145 -5.47 -28.64 -20.19
CA CYS A 145 -6.54 -29.42 -19.60
C CYS A 145 -6.37 -30.91 -19.93
N LYS A 146 -6.38 -31.78 -18.93
CA LYS A 146 -6.37 -33.25 -19.08
C LYS A 146 -7.65 -33.85 -18.50
N SER A 147 -8.13 -34.92 -19.12
CA SER A 147 -9.28 -35.70 -18.67
C SER A 147 -8.83 -36.93 -17.90
N PHE A 148 -9.53 -37.25 -16.81
CA PHE A 148 -9.28 -38.42 -15.96
C PHE A 148 -10.57 -39.17 -15.71
N ASP A 149 -10.54 -40.50 -15.82
CA ASP A 149 -11.70 -41.32 -15.51
C ASP A 149 -11.99 -41.35 -14.01
N LEU A 150 -13.25 -41.17 -13.65
CA LEU A 150 -13.74 -41.33 -12.28
C LEU A 150 -14.15 -42.79 -12.08
N LEU A 151 -13.49 -43.46 -11.13
CA LEU A 151 -13.74 -44.85 -10.75
C LEU A 151 -14.81 -44.91 -9.66
N ASP A 152 -15.73 -45.87 -9.77
CA ASP A 152 -16.71 -46.13 -8.72
C ASP A 152 -15.98 -46.64 -7.44
N PRO A 153 -16.29 -46.11 -6.25
CA PRO A 153 -15.69 -46.58 -4.99
C PRO A 153 -16.05 -48.02 -4.61
N THR A 154 -17.14 -48.56 -5.17
CA THR A 154 -17.72 -49.86 -4.84
C THR A 154 -17.59 -50.88 -5.97
N ALA A 155 -17.32 -50.42 -7.19
CA ALA A 155 -17.15 -51.27 -8.37
C ALA A 155 -15.98 -50.74 -9.24
N SER A 156 -15.27 -51.60 -9.96
CA SER A 156 -14.10 -51.14 -10.75
C SER A 156 -14.47 -50.58 -12.13
N ASN A 157 -15.65 -49.97 -12.27
CA ASN A 157 -16.14 -49.38 -13.51
C ASN A 157 -16.00 -47.84 -13.50
N VAL A 158 -15.86 -47.26 -14.68
CA VAL A 158 -15.82 -45.81 -14.87
C VAL A 158 -17.24 -45.25 -14.75
N VAL A 159 -17.44 -44.22 -13.93
CA VAL A 159 -18.75 -43.57 -13.65
C VAL A 159 -18.87 -42.14 -14.18
N GLY A 160 -17.77 -41.60 -14.69
CA GLY A 160 -17.70 -40.28 -15.32
C GLY A 160 -16.26 -39.94 -15.67
N THR A 161 -16.04 -38.72 -16.16
CA THR A 161 -14.71 -38.21 -16.51
C THR A 161 -14.57 -36.81 -15.95
N ILE A 162 -13.46 -36.49 -15.29
CA ILE A 162 -13.17 -35.17 -14.73
C ILE A 162 -12.07 -34.46 -15.53
N PHE A 163 -12.20 -33.15 -15.69
CA PHE A 163 -11.27 -32.30 -16.42
C PHE A 163 -10.47 -31.46 -15.43
N LEU A 164 -9.15 -31.63 -15.42
CA LEU A 164 -8.23 -30.97 -14.50
C LEU A 164 -7.11 -30.28 -15.26
N SER A 165 -6.52 -29.23 -14.68
CA SER A 165 -5.22 -28.71 -15.08
C SER A 165 -4.34 -28.52 -13.85
N CYS A 166 -3.02 -28.64 -14.01
CA CYS A 166 -2.07 -28.39 -12.94
C CYS A 166 -0.89 -27.59 -13.46
N ALA A 167 -0.48 -26.57 -12.69
CA ALA A 167 0.69 -25.76 -12.98
C ALA A 167 1.54 -25.61 -11.73
N ILE A 168 2.87 -25.61 -11.87
CA ILE A 168 3.78 -25.28 -10.76
C ILE A 168 3.98 -23.77 -10.74
N GLU A 169 3.76 -23.12 -9.59
CA GLU A 169 4.20 -21.73 -9.45
C GLU A 169 5.74 -21.68 -9.45
N ASP A 170 6.33 -20.84 -10.30
CA ASP A 170 7.77 -20.59 -10.30
C ASP A 170 8.21 -20.19 -8.88
N PRO A 171 9.13 -20.95 -8.23
CA PRO A 171 9.61 -20.63 -6.90
C PRO A 171 10.20 -19.21 -6.79
N VAL A 172 10.90 -18.75 -7.85
CA VAL A 172 11.48 -17.39 -7.88
C VAL A 172 10.38 -16.34 -7.97
N GLU A 173 9.33 -16.58 -8.76
CA GLU A 173 8.18 -15.69 -8.84
C GLU A 173 7.37 -15.69 -7.53
N THR A 174 7.22 -16.86 -6.90
CA THR A 174 6.56 -17.05 -5.61
C THR A 174 7.27 -16.29 -4.50
N GLU A 175 8.59 -16.46 -4.39
CA GLU A 175 9.43 -15.68 -3.46
C GLU A 175 9.33 -14.19 -3.75
N ARG A 176 9.35 -13.77 -5.02
CA ARG A 176 9.13 -12.37 -5.40
C ARG A 176 7.77 -11.84 -4.95
N ARG A 177 6.69 -12.59 -5.19
CA ARG A 177 5.31 -12.23 -4.81
C ARG A 177 5.17 -12.16 -3.29
N PHE A 178 5.75 -13.12 -2.57
CA PHE A 178 5.78 -13.16 -1.12
C PHE A 178 6.56 -11.98 -0.53
N ALA A 179 7.79 -11.75 -1.02
CA ALA A 179 8.59 -10.59 -0.63
C ALA A 179 7.86 -9.29 -0.94
N LYS A 180 7.23 -9.17 -2.11
CA LYS A 180 6.41 -8.00 -2.47
C LYS A 180 5.27 -7.80 -1.48
N ARG A 181 4.51 -8.85 -1.14
CA ARG A 181 3.39 -8.79 -0.17
C ARG A 181 3.83 -8.42 1.23
N ILE A 182 4.99 -8.90 1.68
CA ILE A 182 5.53 -8.54 2.99
C ILE A 182 6.04 -7.10 3.02
N LEU A 183 6.57 -6.61 1.90
CA LEU A 183 7.14 -5.26 1.80
C LEU A 183 6.10 -4.19 1.44
N SER A 184 4.96 -4.58 0.87
CA SER A 184 3.89 -3.68 0.47
C SER A 184 3.17 -3.08 1.67
N ILE A 185 2.95 -1.77 1.64
CA ILE A 185 2.04 -1.09 2.55
C ILE A 185 0.67 -1.05 1.88
N VAL A 186 -0.38 -1.49 2.56
CA VAL A 186 -1.74 -1.56 2.00
C VAL A 186 -2.64 -0.60 2.75
N VAL A 187 -3.49 0.10 2.00
CA VAL A 187 -4.43 1.11 2.52
C VAL A 187 -5.82 0.87 1.94
N ILE A 188 -6.87 1.26 2.65
CA ILE A 188 -8.25 1.13 2.18
C ILE A 188 -8.66 2.44 1.51
N ASP A 189 -9.04 2.40 0.24
CA ASP A 189 -9.68 3.54 -0.42
C ASP A 189 -11.09 3.75 0.12
N ARG A 190 -11.35 4.91 0.72
CA ARG A 190 -12.63 5.18 1.36
C ARG A 190 -13.79 5.24 0.38
N LYS A 191 -13.56 5.73 -0.84
CA LYS A 191 -14.59 5.86 -1.89
C LYS A 191 -14.93 4.50 -2.48
N SER A 192 -13.91 3.75 -2.89
CA SER A 192 -14.11 2.46 -3.57
C SER A 192 -14.28 1.27 -2.61
N LYS A 193 -13.96 1.45 -1.33
CA LYS A 193 -13.92 0.41 -0.29
C LYS A 193 -12.99 -0.76 -0.62
N ARG A 194 -11.99 -0.52 -1.48
CA ARG A 194 -11.01 -1.53 -1.92
C ARG A 194 -9.65 -1.30 -1.28
N LEU A 195 -8.90 -2.39 -1.09
CA LEU A 195 -7.49 -2.32 -0.71
C LEU A 195 -6.65 -1.85 -1.90
N VAL A 196 -5.75 -0.91 -1.64
CA VAL A 196 -4.81 -0.32 -2.59
C VAL A 196 -3.41 -0.40 -2.00
N GLU A 197 -2.44 -0.79 -2.82
CA GLU A 197 -1.03 -0.83 -2.44
C GLU A 197 -0.41 0.57 -2.55
N GLU A 198 0.25 1.03 -1.49
CA GLU A 198 1.15 2.17 -1.56
C GLU A 198 2.48 1.75 -2.17
N LEU A 199 2.83 2.43 -3.25
CA LEU A 199 4.03 2.12 -4.01
C LEU A 199 5.26 2.72 -3.35
N ILE A 200 6.15 1.84 -2.94
CA ILE A 200 7.47 2.21 -2.42
C ILE A 200 8.48 1.24 -3.03
N ASP A 201 9.61 1.78 -3.50
CA ASP A 201 10.71 0.95 -3.99
C ASP A 201 11.17 -0.01 -2.88
N SER A 202 11.25 -1.30 -3.20
CA SER A 202 11.56 -2.36 -2.23
C SER A 202 12.92 -2.18 -1.55
N LYS A 203 13.90 -1.55 -2.22
CA LYS A 203 15.20 -1.25 -1.61
C LYS A 203 15.04 -0.18 -0.54
N ILE A 204 14.21 0.84 -0.79
CA ILE A 204 13.89 1.88 0.19
C ILE A 204 13.18 1.26 1.40
N VAL A 205 12.21 0.36 1.17
CA VAL A 205 11.51 -0.36 2.25
C VAL A 205 12.51 -1.14 3.11
N LEU A 206 13.40 -1.92 2.49
CA LEU A 206 14.39 -2.73 3.20
C LEU A 206 15.36 -1.85 4.01
N SER A 207 15.85 -0.76 3.41
CA SER A 207 16.69 0.22 4.10
C SER A 207 15.98 0.86 5.30
N MET A 208 14.71 1.26 5.15
CA MET A 208 13.92 1.82 6.25
C MET A 208 13.74 0.81 7.38
N ARG A 209 13.48 -0.47 7.09
CA ARG A 209 13.36 -1.51 8.13
C ARG A 209 14.68 -1.70 8.88
N ALA A 210 15.80 -1.77 8.15
CA ALA A 210 17.12 -1.90 8.75
C ALA A 210 17.46 -0.73 9.69
N ILE A 211 17.02 0.49 9.34
CA ILE A 211 17.26 1.69 10.13
C ILE A 211 16.31 1.79 11.32
N TYR A 212 14.99 1.73 11.07
CA TYR A 212 13.98 2.09 12.06
C TYR A 212 13.46 0.91 12.88
N GLN A 213 13.50 -0.32 12.36
CA GLN A 213 13.01 -1.51 13.07
C GLN A 213 14.13 -2.30 13.77
N SER A 214 15.37 -1.83 13.69
CA SER A 214 16.53 -2.39 14.41
C SER A 214 17.00 -1.46 15.53
N LYS A 215 17.28 -2.02 16.71
CA LYS A 215 17.88 -1.28 17.82
C LYS A 215 19.27 -0.74 17.47
N ILE A 216 20.05 -1.51 16.70
CA ILE A 216 21.39 -1.12 16.24
C ILE A 216 21.28 -0.02 15.19
N GLY A 217 20.37 -0.19 14.23
CA GLY A 217 20.12 0.80 13.17
C GLY A 217 19.75 2.17 13.74
N LEU A 218 18.88 2.21 14.75
CA LEU A 218 18.50 3.49 15.37
C LEU A 218 19.60 4.07 16.26
N ARG A 219 20.37 3.25 16.97
CA ARG A 219 21.52 3.74 17.75
C ARG A 219 22.54 4.45 16.86
N LEU A 220 22.79 3.93 15.66
CA LEU A 220 23.60 4.61 14.65
C LEU A 220 22.97 5.92 14.18
N MET A 221 21.64 6.00 14.09
CA MET A 221 20.96 7.28 13.79
C MET A 221 21.12 8.32 14.89
N ASP A 222 21.04 7.92 16.15
CA ASP A 222 21.13 8.82 17.30
C ASP A 222 22.55 9.36 17.53
N GLN A 223 23.59 8.66 17.08
CA GLN A 223 25.01 9.03 17.24
C GLN A 223 25.55 9.85 16.05
N GLY A 224 24.76 10.79 15.53
CA GLY A 224 25.20 11.77 14.51
C GLY A 224 24.52 11.67 13.14
N ALA A 225 23.74 10.62 12.85
CA ALA A 225 23.01 10.56 11.57
C ALA A 225 21.81 11.52 11.53
N LYS A 226 21.27 11.99 12.66
CA LYS A 226 20.19 13.01 12.68
C LYS A 226 20.60 14.30 11.96
N GLU A 227 21.80 14.81 12.27
CA GLU A 227 22.35 16.02 11.65
C GLU A 227 22.65 15.80 10.17
N ILE A 228 23.12 14.61 9.81
CA ILE A 228 23.33 14.20 8.42
C ILE A 228 22.01 14.18 7.65
N LEU A 229 20.96 13.56 8.22
CA LEU A 229 19.63 13.51 7.61
C LEU A 229 19.02 14.89 7.44
N GLN A 230 19.21 15.78 8.42
CA GLN A 230 18.76 17.16 8.31
C GLN A 230 19.49 17.88 7.17
N ARG A 231 20.82 17.84 7.12
CA ARG A 231 21.61 18.44 6.03
C ARG A 231 21.26 17.87 4.66
N LEU A 232 21.05 16.55 4.56
CA LEU A 232 20.63 15.88 3.32
C LEU A 232 19.24 16.35 2.89
N SER A 233 18.30 16.48 3.84
CA SER A 233 16.95 16.95 3.58
C SER A 233 16.95 18.39 3.09
N GLU A 234 17.68 19.29 3.76
CA GLU A 234 17.82 20.69 3.37
C GLU A 234 18.49 20.84 2.00
N LYS A 235 19.57 20.09 1.75
CA LYS A 235 20.26 20.07 0.46
C LYS A 235 19.36 19.57 -0.66
N GLN A 236 18.59 18.52 -0.41
CA GLN A 236 17.65 18.01 -1.40
C GLN A 236 16.49 18.97 -1.63
N GLY A 237 15.93 19.57 -0.58
CA GLY A 237 14.88 20.57 -0.68
C GLY A 237 15.31 21.73 -1.59
N LYS A 238 16.51 22.28 -1.36
CA LYS A 238 17.13 23.30 -2.23
C LYS A 238 17.29 22.81 -3.68
N LYS A 239 17.74 21.56 -3.87
CA LYS A 239 17.86 20.94 -5.19
C LYS A 239 16.50 20.81 -5.90
N MET A 240 15.41 20.58 -5.18
CA MET A 240 14.07 20.49 -5.78
C MET A 240 13.45 21.85 -6.11
N SER A 241 14.02 22.93 -5.58
CA SER A 241 13.71 24.31 -6.00
C SER A 241 14.61 24.81 -7.15
N SER A 242 15.54 23.99 -7.67
CA SER A 242 16.37 24.39 -8.81
C SER A 242 15.64 24.17 -10.13
N VAL A 243 15.94 24.95 -11.17
CA VAL A 243 15.27 24.85 -12.48
C VAL A 243 15.52 23.50 -13.14
N GLU A 244 16.73 22.94 -12.97
CA GLU A 244 17.10 21.62 -13.51
C GLU A 244 16.22 20.49 -12.95
N SER A 245 15.65 20.70 -11.76
CA SER A 245 14.80 19.70 -11.12
C SER A 245 13.48 19.44 -11.86
N ALA A 246 13.00 20.39 -12.69
CA ALA A 246 11.80 20.21 -13.49
C ALA A 246 11.89 18.99 -14.44
N GLN A 247 13.10 18.63 -14.88
CA GLN A 247 13.34 17.45 -15.72
C GLN A 247 12.96 16.12 -15.04
N LYS A 248 12.76 16.12 -13.72
CA LYS A 248 12.33 14.94 -12.96
C LYS A 248 10.82 14.72 -12.98
N ILE A 249 10.02 15.75 -13.30
CA ILE A 249 8.55 15.69 -13.26
C ILE A 249 8.01 14.58 -14.19
N PRO A 250 8.45 14.45 -15.46
CA PRO A 250 7.93 13.39 -16.34
C PRO A 250 8.20 11.98 -15.80
N ARG A 251 9.42 11.70 -15.32
CA ARG A 251 9.76 10.39 -14.74
C ARG A 251 8.97 10.10 -13.47
N PHE A 252 8.70 11.12 -12.67
CA PHE A 252 7.88 11.00 -11.47
C PHE A 252 6.43 10.65 -11.83
N LEU A 253 5.85 11.32 -12.83
CA LEU A 253 4.53 11.00 -13.35
C LEU A 253 4.47 9.59 -13.94
N GLU A 254 5.44 9.20 -14.77
CA GLU A 254 5.51 7.85 -15.35
C GLU A 254 5.55 6.77 -14.28
N PHE A 255 6.33 6.98 -13.21
CA PHE A 255 6.41 6.06 -12.08
C PHE A 255 5.04 5.81 -11.44
N PHE A 256 4.23 6.85 -11.24
CA PHE A 256 2.89 6.72 -10.64
C PHE A 256 1.79 6.39 -11.66
N LYS A 257 2.00 6.68 -12.95
CA LYS A 257 1.09 6.36 -14.06
C LYS A 257 1.07 4.87 -14.35
N ALA A 258 2.25 4.24 -14.41
CA ALA A 258 2.40 2.81 -14.66
C ALA A 258 1.68 1.92 -13.61
N TRP A 259 1.22 2.51 -12.52
CA TRP A 259 0.63 1.82 -11.37
C TRP A 259 -0.72 2.43 -10.94
N LYS A 260 -1.67 2.50 -11.90
CA LYS A 260 -3.08 2.93 -11.73
C LYS A 260 -3.31 4.45 -11.62
N ASP A 261 -2.58 5.27 -12.38
CA ASP A 261 -2.86 6.73 -12.51
C ASP A 261 -3.01 7.47 -11.17
N GLN A 262 -2.10 7.23 -10.21
CA GLN A 262 -2.21 7.81 -8.86
C GLN A 262 -2.07 9.34 -8.80
N ILE A 263 -1.63 9.98 -9.90
CA ILE A 263 -1.58 11.44 -10.04
C ILE A 263 -2.45 11.85 -11.22
N ASN A 264 -3.63 12.39 -10.93
CA ASN A 264 -4.56 12.85 -11.95
C ASN A 264 -4.22 14.26 -12.43
N MET A 265 -3.50 14.37 -13.55
CA MET A 265 -3.15 15.66 -14.15
C MET A 265 -4.36 16.45 -14.66
N ALA A 266 -5.52 15.83 -14.87
CA ALA A 266 -6.73 16.53 -15.29
C ALA A 266 -7.29 17.44 -14.18
N GLU A 267 -7.02 17.12 -12.91
CA GLU A 267 -7.42 17.91 -11.75
C GLU A 267 -6.47 19.06 -11.44
N VAL A 268 -5.25 19.04 -11.98
CA VAL A 268 -4.23 20.07 -11.72
C VAL A 268 -4.59 21.36 -12.43
N LYS A 269 -4.46 22.50 -11.73
CA LYS A 269 -4.86 23.83 -12.22
C LYS A 269 -4.10 24.26 -13.47
N TYR A 270 -2.80 23.97 -13.51
CA TYR A 270 -1.89 24.42 -14.57
C TYR A 270 -1.32 23.22 -15.37
N PRO A 271 -1.00 23.42 -16.67
CA PRO A 271 -0.36 22.39 -17.49
C PRO A 271 1.10 22.15 -17.06
N LEU A 272 1.68 21.01 -17.45
CA LEU A 272 3.03 20.62 -17.01
C LEU A 272 4.13 21.64 -17.33
N GLN A 273 4.00 22.37 -18.43
CA GLN A 273 4.96 23.39 -18.87
C GLN A 273 4.98 24.62 -17.94
N HIS A 274 3.97 24.78 -17.08
CA HIS A 274 3.92 25.87 -16.11
C HIS A 274 4.96 25.72 -15.00
N PHE A 275 5.28 24.48 -14.61
CA PHE A 275 6.14 24.20 -13.46
C PHE A 275 7.62 24.31 -13.86
N LYS A 276 8.31 25.32 -13.33
CA LYS A 276 9.73 25.60 -13.60
C LYS A 276 10.66 24.82 -12.69
N THR A 277 10.15 24.28 -11.59
CA THR A 277 10.90 23.46 -10.63
C THR A 277 10.08 22.25 -10.20
N PHE A 278 10.73 21.21 -9.67
CA PHE A 278 10.03 20.06 -9.13
C PHE A 278 9.18 20.44 -7.91
N ASN A 279 9.66 21.37 -7.07
CA ASN A 279 8.91 21.85 -5.93
C ASN A 279 7.61 22.53 -6.35
N GLU A 280 7.61 23.39 -7.37
CA GLU A 280 6.39 24.01 -7.90
C GLU A 280 5.35 22.96 -8.33
N PHE A 281 5.80 21.88 -8.98
CA PHE A 281 4.92 20.75 -9.32
C PHE A 281 4.46 19.97 -8.07
N PHE A 282 5.33 19.78 -7.08
CA PHE A 282 4.98 19.08 -5.84
C PHE A 282 3.89 19.81 -5.06
N ILE A 283 3.96 21.15 -5.00
CA ILE A 283 2.97 22.04 -4.38
C ILE A 283 1.90 22.52 -5.39
N ARG A 284 1.68 21.77 -6.48
CA ARG A 284 0.69 22.09 -7.51
C ARG A 284 -0.67 22.42 -6.91
N GLU A 285 -1.33 23.45 -7.41
CA GLU A 285 -2.73 23.73 -7.11
C GLU A 285 -3.66 22.83 -7.92
N LEU A 286 -4.82 22.53 -7.36
CA LEU A 286 -5.90 21.84 -8.06
C LEU A 286 -6.94 22.83 -8.61
N LYS A 287 -7.68 22.41 -9.63
CA LYS A 287 -8.79 23.19 -10.19
C LYS A 287 -9.90 23.37 -9.14
N PRO A 288 -10.60 24.52 -9.14
CA PRO A 288 -11.80 24.68 -8.33
C PRO A 288 -12.78 23.52 -8.55
N GLY A 289 -13.36 23.01 -7.46
CA GLY A 289 -14.28 21.87 -7.50
C GLY A 289 -13.63 20.48 -7.57
N ALA A 290 -12.30 20.37 -7.75
CA ALA A 290 -11.62 19.06 -7.71
C ALA A 290 -11.71 18.38 -6.33
N ARG A 291 -11.90 19.17 -5.26
CA ARG A 291 -12.09 18.70 -3.89
C ARG A 291 -13.37 19.33 -3.30
N PRO A 292 -14.55 18.74 -3.52
CA PRO A 292 -15.80 19.24 -2.92
C PRO A 292 -15.76 19.14 -1.40
N ILE A 293 -16.17 20.20 -0.71
CA ILE A 293 -16.22 20.25 0.75
C ILE A 293 -17.56 19.69 1.25
N ALA A 294 -17.51 18.63 2.07
CA ALA A 294 -18.70 18.02 2.65
C ALA A 294 -19.43 19.00 3.56
N CYS A 295 -20.76 19.04 3.42
CA CYS A 295 -21.66 19.91 4.18
C CYS A 295 -21.14 21.36 4.21
N MET A 296 -20.92 21.97 3.03
CA MET A 296 -20.30 23.29 2.89
C MET A 296 -20.99 24.42 3.69
N LYS A 297 -22.30 24.29 3.95
CA LYS A 297 -23.08 25.27 4.74
C LYS A 297 -23.11 24.97 6.25
N GLY A 298 -22.72 23.76 6.67
CA GLY A 298 -22.74 23.34 8.07
C GLY A 298 -21.34 23.37 8.68
N ASP A 299 -21.16 24.19 9.71
CA ASP A 299 -19.91 24.25 10.47
C ASP A 299 -19.82 23.17 11.56
N ASP A 300 -20.89 22.39 11.75
CA ASP A 300 -20.99 21.24 12.67
C ASP A 300 -20.37 19.95 12.11
N VAL A 301 -19.87 19.99 10.88
CA VAL A 301 -19.21 18.86 10.21
C VAL A 301 -17.74 19.18 9.98
N ALA A 302 -16.82 18.39 10.52
CA ALA A 302 -15.40 18.49 10.22
C ALA A 302 -15.06 17.78 8.90
N VAL A 303 -14.02 18.23 8.19
CA VAL A 303 -13.55 17.58 6.95
C VAL A 303 -12.09 17.18 7.03
N CYS A 304 -11.71 16.23 6.18
CA CYS A 304 -10.32 15.82 5.97
C CYS A 304 -9.49 17.02 5.48
N ALA A 305 -8.38 17.26 6.16
CA ALA A 305 -7.48 18.38 5.91
C ALA A 305 -6.51 18.18 4.74
N ALA A 306 -6.32 16.94 4.27
CA ALA A 306 -5.33 16.62 3.25
C ALA A 306 -5.77 15.44 2.37
N ASP A 307 -5.23 15.37 1.16
CA ASP A 307 -5.19 14.13 0.39
C ASP A 307 -4.11 13.25 1.01
N CYS A 308 -4.48 12.11 1.59
CA CYS A 308 -3.56 11.37 2.43
C CYS A 308 -4.01 9.94 2.72
N ARG A 309 -3.14 9.22 3.44
CA ARG A 309 -3.47 8.00 4.17
C ARG A 309 -3.75 8.38 5.62
N LEU A 310 -5.01 8.21 6.03
CA LEU A 310 -5.56 8.69 7.29
C LEU A 310 -5.62 7.58 8.34
N MET A 311 -5.24 7.93 9.57
CA MET A 311 -5.57 7.18 10.78
C MET A 311 -6.36 8.08 11.73
N ALA A 312 -7.36 7.54 12.41
CA ALA A 312 -8.19 8.25 13.38
C ALA A 312 -8.38 7.43 14.66
N PHE A 313 -8.30 8.11 15.79
CA PHE A 313 -8.41 7.52 17.11
C PHE A 313 -9.23 8.43 18.02
N GLN A 314 -10.09 7.83 18.85
CA GLN A 314 -10.84 8.59 19.85
C GLN A 314 -9.96 9.05 21.01
N SER A 315 -8.84 8.36 21.25
CA SER A 315 -7.90 8.69 22.31
C SER A 315 -6.44 8.50 21.88
N VAL A 316 -5.55 9.13 22.66
CA VAL A 316 -4.10 8.95 22.55
C VAL A 316 -3.70 7.52 22.89
N GLU A 317 -4.34 6.91 23.89
CA GLU A 317 -4.15 5.52 24.28
C GLU A 317 -4.35 4.60 23.07
N ASP A 318 -5.47 4.74 22.36
CA ASP A 318 -5.75 3.96 21.15
C ASP A 318 -4.70 4.21 20.07
N SER A 319 -4.32 5.47 19.85
CA SER A 319 -3.30 5.80 18.85
C SER A 319 -1.98 5.09 19.11
N THR A 320 -1.54 5.00 20.37
CA THR A 320 -0.29 4.32 20.75
C THR A 320 -0.44 2.80 20.74
N ARG A 321 -1.61 2.31 21.12
CA ARG A 321 -1.95 0.89 21.10
C ARG A 321 -1.98 0.35 19.67
N PHE A 322 -2.52 1.07 18.70
CA PHE A 322 -2.73 0.55 17.34
C PHE A 322 -1.68 0.99 16.33
N TRP A 323 -1.07 2.17 16.48
CA TRP A 323 -0.27 2.77 15.42
C TRP A 323 1.06 3.38 15.89
N ILE A 324 1.03 4.34 16.80
CA ILE A 324 2.21 5.10 17.23
C ILE A 324 2.97 4.28 18.29
N LYS A 325 3.94 3.48 17.86
CA LYS A 325 4.65 2.57 18.79
C LYS A 325 5.79 3.22 19.56
N GLY A 326 6.15 4.46 19.21
CA GLY A 326 7.16 5.23 19.93
C GLY A 326 6.78 5.45 21.40
N LYS A 327 7.65 4.99 22.32
CA LYS A 327 7.35 4.94 23.77
C LYS A 327 7.17 6.29 24.46
N LYS A 328 7.55 7.40 23.82
CA LYS A 328 7.47 8.76 24.39
C LYS A 328 6.41 9.63 23.73
N PHE A 329 5.59 9.08 22.84
CA PHE A 329 4.52 9.85 22.24
C PHE A 329 3.52 10.32 23.31
N SER A 330 3.15 11.60 23.26
CA SER A 330 2.14 12.20 24.12
C SER A 330 1.63 13.50 23.47
N ILE A 331 0.41 13.92 23.79
CA ILE A 331 -0.13 15.20 23.31
C ILE A 331 0.70 16.38 23.79
N ARG A 332 1.12 16.38 25.06
CA ARG A 332 2.00 17.42 25.58
C ARG A 332 3.35 17.46 24.84
N GLY A 333 3.89 16.30 24.48
CA GLY A 333 5.07 16.21 23.62
C GLY A 333 4.80 16.77 22.23
N LEU A 334 3.67 16.41 21.61
CA LEU A 334 3.29 16.84 20.27
C LEU A 334 3.06 18.35 20.18
N LEU A 335 2.35 18.94 21.16
CA LEU A 335 1.99 20.36 21.16
C LEU A 335 3.07 21.28 21.75
N GLY A 336 4.09 20.72 22.40
CA GLY A 336 5.14 21.48 23.08
C GLY A 336 4.77 21.84 24.52
N LYS A 337 5.73 21.75 25.44
CA LYS A 337 5.49 21.81 26.90
C LYS A 337 5.09 23.19 27.44
N SER A 338 5.41 24.28 26.74
CA SER A 338 5.40 25.64 27.31
C SER A 338 4.50 26.65 26.58
N THR A 339 3.87 26.28 25.47
CA THR A 339 3.38 27.28 24.50
C THR A 339 1.88 27.22 24.21
N VAL A 340 1.23 26.11 24.55
CA VAL A 340 -0.20 25.84 24.34
C VAL A 340 -0.79 25.34 25.65
N ASN A 341 -2.03 25.70 25.98
CA ASN A 341 -2.77 25.06 27.08
C ASN A 341 -3.08 23.61 26.69
N THR A 342 -2.10 22.73 26.87
CA THR A 342 -2.17 21.31 26.47
C THR A 342 -3.24 20.54 27.23
N ASN A 343 -3.71 21.06 28.37
CA ASN A 343 -4.71 20.38 29.20
C ASN A 343 -6.05 20.23 28.49
N ALA A 344 -6.41 21.16 27.60
CA ALA A 344 -7.63 21.05 26.78
C ALA A 344 -7.63 19.81 25.86
N PHE A 345 -6.45 19.27 25.53
CA PHE A 345 -6.27 18.24 24.53
C PHE A 345 -5.85 16.87 25.08
N LEU A 346 -5.66 16.72 26.41
CA LEU A 346 -5.02 15.52 26.99
C LEU A 346 -5.76 14.22 26.66
N ASP A 347 -7.09 14.26 26.68
CA ASP A 347 -7.97 13.12 26.38
C ASP A 347 -8.65 13.28 25.01
N GLY A 348 -8.06 14.11 24.15
CA GLY A 348 -8.62 14.47 22.86
C GLY A 348 -8.56 13.35 21.81
N SER A 349 -9.42 13.48 20.81
CA SER A 349 -9.37 12.63 19.62
C SER A 349 -8.23 13.05 18.68
N LEU A 350 -7.58 12.07 18.06
CA LEU A 350 -6.38 12.25 17.26
C LEU A 350 -6.61 11.78 15.82
N VAL A 351 -6.37 12.65 14.84
CA VAL A 351 -6.46 12.32 13.42
C VAL A 351 -5.15 12.62 12.73
N ILE A 352 -4.56 11.61 12.09
CA ILE A 352 -3.24 11.64 11.46
C ILE A 352 -3.45 11.54 9.95
N PHE A 353 -2.99 12.54 9.22
CA PHE A 353 -3.04 12.63 7.76
C PHE A 353 -1.62 12.46 7.23
N ARG A 354 -1.24 11.26 6.79
CA ARG A 354 0.10 11.00 6.22
C ARG A 354 0.08 11.21 4.70
N LEU A 355 0.78 12.23 4.23
CA LEU A 355 0.87 12.55 2.80
C LEU A 355 2.07 11.81 2.20
N ALA A 356 1.78 10.87 1.30
CA ALA A 356 2.79 10.17 0.51
C ALA A 356 3.18 11.02 -0.71
N PRO A 357 4.36 10.82 -1.32
CA PRO A 357 4.91 11.72 -2.34
C PRO A 357 3.99 12.01 -3.54
N GLN A 358 3.10 11.08 -3.91
CA GLN A 358 2.16 11.24 -5.01
C GLN A 358 0.96 12.14 -4.67
N ASP A 359 0.69 12.37 -3.39
CA ASP A 359 -0.51 13.06 -2.94
C ASP A 359 -0.46 14.56 -3.30
N TYR A 360 -1.57 15.26 -3.06
CA TYR A 360 -1.63 16.71 -3.11
C TYR A 360 -1.13 17.27 -1.77
N HIS A 361 -0.01 18.00 -1.82
CA HIS A 361 0.75 18.40 -0.63
C HIS A 361 0.37 19.77 -0.05
N ARG A 362 -0.77 20.33 -0.45
CA ARG A 362 -1.37 21.46 0.27
C ARG A 362 -2.43 20.94 1.23
N PHE A 363 -2.46 21.52 2.41
CA PHE A 363 -3.36 21.13 3.49
C PHE A 363 -4.32 22.27 3.81
N HIS A 364 -5.50 21.88 4.25
CA HIS A 364 -6.69 22.73 4.36
C HIS A 364 -7.22 22.73 5.79
N VAL A 365 -7.98 23.76 6.10
CA VAL A 365 -8.65 23.96 7.39
C VAL A 365 -9.74 22.89 7.57
N PRO A 366 -9.69 22.05 8.62
CA PRO A 366 -10.67 20.98 8.81
C PRO A 366 -12.01 21.46 9.40
N VAL A 367 -12.03 22.63 10.04
CA VAL A 367 -13.19 23.21 10.76
C VAL A 367 -13.11 24.75 10.74
N SER A 368 -14.26 25.42 10.61
CA SER A 368 -14.32 26.90 10.61
C SER A 368 -14.00 27.46 12.00
N GLY A 369 -13.27 28.58 12.06
CA GLY A 369 -12.85 29.17 13.33
C GLY A 369 -11.85 30.31 13.19
N VAL A 370 -11.26 30.72 14.30
CA VAL A 370 -10.21 31.75 14.36
C VAL A 370 -8.87 31.10 14.70
N ILE A 371 -7.83 31.40 13.92
CA ILE A 371 -6.48 30.94 14.22
C ILE A 371 -5.95 31.78 15.38
N GLU A 372 -5.80 31.18 16.56
CA GLU A 372 -5.32 31.90 17.75
C GLU A 372 -3.82 32.12 17.70
N LYS A 373 -3.06 31.11 17.27
CA LYS A 373 -1.61 31.09 17.43
C LYS A 373 -0.93 30.05 16.56
N PHE A 374 0.28 30.36 16.11
CA PHE A 374 1.27 29.42 15.60
C PHE A 374 2.41 29.19 16.60
N VAL A 375 2.87 27.95 16.71
CA VAL A 375 4.01 27.57 17.55
C VAL A 375 4.95 26.69 16.75
N ASP A 376 6.13 27.21 16.43
CA ASP A 376 7.19 26.44 15.80
C ASP A 376 7.97 25.62 16.84
N LEU A 377 8.13 24.34 16.53
CA LEU A 377 8.88 23.37 17.34
C LEU A 377 10.00 22.81 16.48
N SER A 378 11.24 23.07 16.90
CA SER A 378 12.41 22.47 16.28
C SER A 378 12.46 20.96 16.54
N GLY A 379 13.16 20.25 15.67
CA GLY A 379 13.25 18.81 15.79
C GLY A 379 14.01 18.18 14.63
N SER A 380 14.02 16.85 14.64
CA SER A 380 14.60 16.01 13.60
C SER A 380 13.71 15.95 12.36
N LEU A 381 14.14 15.19 11.34
CA LEU A 381 13.37 14.92 10.12
C LEU A 381 13.32 13.42 9.85
N TYR A 382 12.84 12.64 10.81
CA TYR A 382 12.57 11.22 10.61
C TYR A 382 11.49 11.02 9.57
N THR A 383 11.49 9.87 8.89
CA THR A 383 10.42 9.55 7.94
C THR A 383 9.12 9.29 8.69
N VAL A 384 8.01 9.74 8.10
CA VAL A 384 6.65 9.48 8.60
C VAL A 384 6.06 8.18 8.04
N ASN A 385 6.85 7.41 7.28
CA ASN A 385 6.42 6.11 6.79
C ASN A 385 6.00 5.19 7.97
N PRO A 386 4.97 4.34 7.81
CA PRO A 386 4.50 3.43 8.84
C PRO A 386 5.62 2.58 9.46
N ILE A 387 6.64 2.17 8.69
CA ILE A 387 7.80 1.42 9.21
C ILE A 387 8.52 2.15 10.34
N ALA A 388 8.60 3.48 10.27
CA ALA A 388 9.19 4.32 11.31
C ALA A 388 8.19 4.66 12.42
N VAL A 389 6.95 5.01 12.07
CA VAL A 389 5.89 5.35 13.05
C VAL A 389 5.54 4.18 13.96
N ASN A 390 5.55 2.95 13.40
CA ASN A 390 5.30 1.72 14.14
C ASN A 390 6.59 1.18 14.81
N SER A 391 7.70 1.92 14.81
CA SER A 391 8.89 1.53 15.55
C SER A 391 8.76 1.91 17.02
N LYS A 392 9.05 0.94 17.90
CA LYS A 392 9.15 1.18 19.35
C LYS A 392 10.39 1.97 19.78
N TYR A 393 11.31 2.21 18.84
CA TYR A 393 12.59 2.84 19.13
C TYR A 393 12.58 4.34 18.81
N CYS A 394 11.66 4.83 17.97
CA CYS A 394 11.65 6.21 17.45
C CYS A 394 10.32 6.91 17.75
N ASN A 395 10.35 8.18 18.19
CA ASN A 395 9.14 8.98 18.45
C ASN A 395 8.93 10.03 17.37
N VAL A 396 8.62 9.57 16.15
CA VAL A 396 8.58 10.38 14.91
C VAL A 396 7.85 11.72 15.10
N PHE A 397 6.58 11.69 15.52
CA PHE A 397 5.75 12.90 15.54
C PHE A 397 6.15 13.94 16.59
N THR A 398 6.69 13.51 17.74
CA THR A 398 7.11 14.42 18.81
C THR A 398 8.56 14.89 18.66
N GLU A 399 9.40 14.13 17.97
CA GLU A 399 10.80 14.47 17.73
C GLU A 399 11.01 15.26 16.43
N ASN A 400 10.09 15.15 15.45
CA ASN A 400 10.23 15.88 14.21
C ASN A 400 9.94 17.38 14.35
N LYS A 401 10.62 18.17 13.51
CA LYS A 401 10.29 19.58 13.29
C LYS A 401 8.83 19.71 12.86
N ARG A 402 8.11 20.62 13.50
CA ARG A 402 6.68 20.82 13.27
C ARG A 402 6.22 22.21 13.69
N THR A 403 5.07 22.61 13.19
CA THR A 403 4.41 23.86 13.55
C THR A 403 2.98 23.53 13.98
N VAL A 404 2.58 24.05 15.14
CA VAL A 404 1.25 23.87 15.72
C VAL A 404 0.44 25.14 15.48
N ALA A 405 -0.74 25.01 14.89
CA ALA A 405 -1.75 26.06 14.80
C ALA A 405 -2.91 25.72 15.75
N ILE A 406 -3.31 26.65 16.61
CA ILE A 406 -4.50 26.47 17.46
C ILE A 406 -5.66 27.21 16.82
N ILE A 407 -6.74 26.50 16.55
CA ILE A 407 -7.96 27.04 15.93
C ILE A 407 -9.07 26.99 16.98
N SER A 408 -9.62 28.16 17.33
CA SER A 408 -10.80 28.26 18.18
C SER A 408 -12.05 28.25 17.33
N THR A 409 -12.96 27.33 17.61
CA THR A 409 -14.13 27.04 16.78
C THR A 409 -15.42 27.14 17.61
N ALA A 410 -16.52 27.49 16.96
CA ALA A 410 -17.83 27.52 17.61
C ALA A 410 -18.33 26.09 17.92
N GLU A 411 -18.19 25.17 16.96
CA GLU A 411 -18.80 23.84 17.02
C GLU A 411 -17.90 22.78 17.66
N PHE A 412 -16.58 22.91 17.65
CA PHE A 412 -15.64 21.86 18.10
C PHE A 412 -14.76 22.26 19.29
N GLY A 413 -14.98 23.46 19.87
CA GLY A 413 -14.06 24.01 20.87
C GLY A 413 -12.71 24.34 20.23
N LYS A 414 -11.59 24.01 20.90
CA LYS A 414 -10.26 24.16 20.29
C LYS A 414 -9.86 22.95 19.46
N VAL A 415 -9.21 23.21 18.33
CA VAL A 415 -8.57 22.18 17.50
C VAL A 415 -7.11 22.56 17.31
N ALA A 416 -6.20 21.66 17.69
CA ALA A 416 -4.78 21.83 17.40
C ALA A 416 -4.44 21.15 16.07
N PHE A 417 -4.02 21.94 15.10
CA PHE A 417 -3.55 21.49 13.80
C PHE A 417 -2.02 21.48 13.78
N VAL A 418 -1.40 20.32 13.61
CA VAL A 418 0.05 20.14 13.72
C VAL A 418 0.61 19.71 12.37
N ALA A 419 1.28 20.62 11.68
CA ALA A 419 2.00 20.32 10.44
C ALA A 419 3.41 19.81 10.78
N ILE A 420 3.73 18.58 10.39
CA ILE A 420 4.97 17.87 10.74
C ILE A 420 5.78 17.61 9.47
N GLY A 421 7.01 18.13 9.46
CA GLY A 421 7.99 17.83 8.42
C GLY A 421 8.63 16.46 8.64
N ALA A 422 9.00 15.78 7.56
CA ALA A 422 9.73 14.52 7.61
C ALA A 422 10.97 14.58 6.72
N THR A 423 11.64 13.43 6.56
CA THR A 423 12.80 13.31 5.69
C THR A 423 12.53 13.91 4.30
N MET A 424 13.50 14.65 3.80
CA MET A 424 13.47 15.42 2.55
C MET A 424 12.61 16.67 2.53
N VAL A 425 11.73 16.94 3.51
CA VAL A 425 10.83 18.12 3.49
C VAL A 425 11.61 19.41 3.39
N GLY A 426 11.38 20.14 2.30
CA GLY A 426 12.01 21.43 2.05
C GLY A 426 11.55 22.54 2.99
N SER A 427 10.25 22.59 3.32
CA SER A 427 9.66 23.56 4.23
C SER A 427 8.20 23.23 4.56
N ILE A 428 7.72 23.80 5.67
CA ILE A 428 6.31 23.85 6.07
C ILE A 428 5.92 25.33 5.94
N ASN A 429 4.91 25.64 5.14
CA ASN A 429 4.51 27.02 4.88
C ASN A 429 3.02 27.18 5.17
N PHE A 430 2.66 28.20 5.93
CA PHE A 430 1.27 28.57 6.21
C PHE A 430 0.91 29.82 5.41
N GLU A 431 -0.30 29.81 4.86
CA GLU A 431 -0.86 30.88 4.02
C GLU A 431 -1.87 31.75 4.77
N ARG A 432 -2.00 31.54 6.09
CA ARG A 432 -2.95 32.22 6.98
C ARG A 432 -2.22 32.75 8.21
N LYS A 433 -2.81 33.74 8.87
CA LYS A 433 -2.17 34.47 9.98
C LYS A 433 -2.93 34.31 11.30
N GLU A 434 -2.25 34.57 12.41
CA GLU A 434 -2.88 34.67 13.72
C GLU A 434 -3.96 35.77 13.72
N GLY A 435 -5.08 35.53 14.38
CA GLY A 435 -6.26 36.40 14.42
C GLY A 435 -7.19 36.27 13.20
N GLU A 436 -6.78 35.57 12.15
CA GLU A 436 -7.61 35.40 10.94
C GLU A 436 -8.76 34.42 11.18
N HIS A 437 -9.95 34.79 10.71
CA HIS A 437 -11.10 33.89 10.66
C HIS A 437 -11.05 33.07 9.37
N VAL A 438 -11.03 31.75 9.51
CA VAL A 438 -10.93 30.79 8.42
C VAL A 438 -12.17 29.91 8.34
N LYS A 439 -12.54 29.51 7.12
CA LYS A 439 -13.62 28.58 6.87
C LYS A 439 -13.11 27.18 6.62
N LYS A 440 -13.92 26.19 6.99
CA LYS A 440 -13.70 24.80 6.64
C LYS A 440 -13.47 24.63 5.13
N GLY A 441 -12.35 23.99 4.77
CA GLY A 441 -11.95 23.78 3.39
C GLY A 441 -11.03 24.87 2.82
N ASP A 442 -10.84 25.99 3.51
CA ASP A 442 -9.85 26.99 3.11
C ASP A 442 -8.44 26.37 3.09
N GLU A 443 -7.60 26.79 2.15
CA GLU A 443 -6.19 26.41 2.15
C GLU A 443 -5.49 27.04 3.37
N LEU A 444 -4.85 26.20 4.18
CA LEU A 444 -4.13 26.63 5.37
C LEU A 444 -2.61 26.74 5.10
N GLY A 445 -2.09 25.91 4.21
CA GLY A 445 -0.68 25.90 3.86
C GLY A 445 -0.26 24.71 3.01
N TYR A 446 1.04 24.47 2.89
CA TYR A 446 1.59 23.38 2.11
C TYR A 446 2.98 22.92 2.57
N PHE A 447 3.32 21.69 2.17
CA PHE A 447 4.66 21.12 2.32
C PHE A 447 5.41 21.18 1.00
N SER A 448 6.61 21.75 0.98
CA SER A 448 7.54 21.53 -0.14
C SER A 448 8.08 20.09 -0.13
N PHE A 449 8.69 19.66 -1.25
CA PHE A 449 9.10 18.27 -1.51
C PHE A 449 9.61 17.54 -0.28
N GLY A 450 9.03 16.37 0.01
CA GLY A 450 9.43 15.47 1.08
C GLY A 450 8.25 14.71 1.71
N GLY A 451 8.52 13.83 2.67
CA GLY A 451 7.45 13.14 3.40
C GLY A 451 6.79 14.08 4.41
N SER A 452 5.47 14.08 4.56
CA SER A 452 4.82 15.03 5.47
C SER A 452 3.62 14.42 6.18
N THR A 453 3.25 15.02 7.30
CA THR A 453 2.09 14.60 8.07
C THR A 453 1.41 15.81 8.67
N VAL A 454 0.08 15.81 8.66
CA VAL A 454 -0.73 16.69 9.50
C VAL A 454 -1.32 15.85 10.61
N ILE A 455 -1.36 16.38 11.83
CA ILE A 455 -2.11 15.79 12.93
C ILE A 455 -3.11 16.81 13.45
N CYS A 456 -4.39 16.46 13.49
CA CYS A 456 -5.41 17.24 14.20
C CYS A 456 -5.68 16.60 15.55
N VAL A 457 -5.65 17.40 16.60
CA VAL A 457 -6.09 17.02 17.95
C VAL A 457 -7.34 17.82 18.28
N PHE A 458 -8.44 17.13 18.50
CA PHE A 458 -9.70 17.71 18.95
C PHE A 458 -9.78 17.66 20.47
N GLU A 459 -10.46 18.61 21.10
CA GLU A 459 -10.83 18.48 22.51
C GLU A 459 -11.60 17.17 22.76
N LYS A 460 -11.53 16.68 24.00
CA LYS A 460 -12.29 15.49 24.41
C LYS A 460 -13.78 15.71 24.14
N ASP A 461 -14.43 14.68 23.60
CA ASP A 461 -15.88 14.67 23.33
C ASP A 461 -16.36 15.86 22.48
N SER A 462 -15.50 16.42 21.62
CA SER A 462 -15.88 17.51 20.71
C SER A 462 -16.23 17.06 19.29
N ILE A 463 -15.81 15.86 18.91
CA ILE A 463 -16.09 15.26 17.60
C ILE A 463 -16.48 13.79 17.73
N ARG A 464 -17.50 13.39 16.98
CA ARG A 464 -17.78 11.99 16.66
C ARG A 464 -17.22 11.71 15.26
N ILE A 465 -16.06 11.07 15.21
CA ILE A 465 -15.40 10.66 13.97
C ILE A 465 -16.25 9.59 13.27
N ASP A 466 -16.29 9.64 11.93
CA ASP A 466 -16.99 8.65 11.13
C ASP A 466 -16.50 7.22 11.43
N GLU A 467 -17.45 6.30 11.60
CA GLU A 467 -17.19 4.95 12.10
C GLU A 467 -16.23 4.14 11.22
N ASP A 468 -16.29 4.30 9.89
CA ASP A 468 -15.42 3.58 8.97
C ASP A 468 -13.94 3.95 9.14
N LEU A 469 -13.64 5.21 9.49
CA LEU A 469 -12.28 5.66 9.79
C LEU A 469 -11.75 5.03 11.08
N LEU A 470 -12.59 4.93 12.11
CA LEU A 470 -12.25 4.31 13.39
C LEU A 470 -12.04 2.78 13.23
N VAL A 471 -12.94 2.10 12.52
CA VAL A 471 -12.85 0.65 12.27
C VAL A 471 -11.57 0.29 11.51
N ASN A 472 -11.23 1.06 10.47
CA ASN A 472 -10.00 0.83 9.71
C ASN A 472 -8.76 1.06 10.58
N SER A 473 -8.76 2.14 11.35
CA SER A 473 -7.64 2.49 12.23
C SER A 473 -7.42 1.46 13.35
N GLY A 474 -8.51 0.90 13.91
CA GLY A 474 -8.46 -0.20 14.88
C GLY A 474 -7.91 -1.52 14.31
N ARG A 475 -7.88 -1.66 12.98
CA ARG A 475 -7.21 -2.76 12.27
C ARG A 475 -5.78 -2.42 11.83
N SER A 476 -5.25 -1.27 12.27
CA SER A 476 -3.97 -0.73 11.82
C SER A 476 -3.90 -0.56 10.30
N LEU A 477 -5.02 -0.20 9.67
CA LEU A 477 -5.11 0.07 8.23
C LEU A 477 -5.41 1.54 7.99
N GLU A 478 -4.54 2.19 7.23
CA GLU A 478 -4.78 3.56 6.82
C GLU A 478 -5.90 3.65 5.79
N THR A 479 -6.64 4.75 5.84
CA THR A 479 -7.72 5.03 4.90
C THR A 479 -7.29 6.12 3.93
N LEU A 480 -7.29 5.83 2.63
CA LEU A 480 -7.04 6.84 1.60
C LEU A 480 -8.24 7.78 1.51
N VAL A 481 -8.00 9.05 1.77
CA VAL A 481 -8.99 10.13 1.78
C VAL A 481 -8.50 11.32 0.96
N SER A 482 -9.43 12.21 0.62
CA SER A 482 -9.14 13.47 -0.05
C SER A 482 -9.60 14.65 0.81
N VAL A 483 -8.99 15.82 0.59
CA VAL A 483 -9.45 17.10 1.15
C VAL A 483 -10.96 17.25 0.95
N GLY A 484 -11.65 17.72 1.98
CA GLY A 484 -13.07 18.04 1.91
C GLY A 484 -14.02 16.87 2.18
N MET A 485 -13.55 15.62 2.18
CA MET A 485 -14.36 14.50 2.66
C MET A 485 -14.77 14.71 4.12
N GLN A 486 -15.97 14.30 4.52
CA GLN A 486 -16.39 14.34 5.92
C GLN A 486 -15.42 13.56 6.81
N LEU A 487 -15.02 14.13 7.93
CA LEU A 487 -14.18 13.48 8.94
C LEU A 487 -15.04 12.99 10.11
N GLY A 488 -16.02 13.78 10.51
CA GLY A 488 -16.91 13.52 11.62
C GLY A 488 -17.80 14.73 11.89
N VAL A 489 -18.66 14.59 12.89
CA VAL A 489 -19.64 15.61 13.27
C VAL A 489 -19.40 16.10 14.70
N SER A 490 -19.76 17.34 14.99
CA SER A 490 -19.66 17.91 16.33
C SER A 490 -20.58 17.17 17.30
N THR A 491 -20.08 16.95 18.50
CA THR A 491 -20.85 16.45 19.65
C THR A 491 -21.19 17.55 20.65
N ARG A 492 -20.63 18.76 20.49
CA ARG A 492 -20.88 19.88 21.42
C ARG A 492 -22.25 20.52 21.20
N THR A 493 -22.74 20.52 19.96
CA THR A 493 -24.05 21.09 19.62
C THR A 493 -25.19 20.31 20.27
N PHE A 494 -25.04 18.98 20.42
CA PHE A 494 -26.00 18.13 21.13
C PHE A 494 -26.14 18.47 22.62
N ALA A 495 -25.10 19.03 23.26
CA ALA A 495 -25.18 19.44 24.66
C ALA A 495 -26.05 20.69 24.88
N ARG A 496 -26.23 21.54 23.84
CA ARG A 496 -27.08 22.74 23.93
C ARG A 496 -28.58 22.43 23.84
N SER A 497 -28.97 21.38 23.12
CA SER A 497 -30.38 21.02 22.91
C SER A 497 -31.01 20.20 24.03
N THR A 498 -30.21 19.66 24.95
CA THR A 498 -30.71 18.86 26.11
C THR A 498 -30.86 19.71 27.37
N LEU A 499 -30.53 21.00 27.30
CA LEU A 499 -30.61 21.99 28.39
C LEU A 499 -31.65 23.09 28.15
N THR A 500 -32.51 22.91 27.15
CA THR A 500 -33.71 23.71 26.87
C THR A 500 -34.92 22.80 26.88
#